data_AF-A0A366ZQI7-F1
#
_entry.id   AF-A0A366ZQI7-F1
#
_cell.length_a   1.000
_cell.length_b   1.000
_cell.length_c   1.000
_cell.angle_alpha   90.00
_cell.angle_beta   90.00
_cell.angle_gamma   90.00
#
_symmetry.space_group_name_H-M   'P 1'
#
loop_
_entity.id
_entity.type
_entity.pdbx_description
1 polymer ?
#
loop_
_entity_poly.entity_id
_entity_poly.type
_entity_poly.pdbx_seq_one_letter_code
_entity_poly.pdbx_strand_id
1 'polypeptide(L)'
;MGAVTQRRETAGTGPGAFRIDDVPPRRWHGPDGQRWLPVVGSLAVLLLAGVRPDAVLLHDASASNTPAGRDDGTCRAAGRRYTWSAPAGVRTVPRVEDLPARRVPPSRRAERERGSPAGGARGTATIGPQPADLAAYRRAVDDVLRDVRDGTVEAALPRAAGCPEVRAVLDRVPGGGQGALDRIAAQLSDFRPSARSNARTPATLLRIALLQQVDVVWWGSLTPFADDADVLGSPQLTSLPALDRRGLLAFRYRVGTAAWAGRARNYAVRRWAPGREPVSSGLSFPVARPAMVGLLNEIATRFAAAAPSWAGRLWVNCIVRSTAGQLRLRELGYSALLPSAHCTGYAADLEMAWLRRHGVAPALEGVLTAYRDAGVLNVIDEGQAWHVCLDPASAGRYADLAPRVSG
;
A
#
# COMPACT_ATOMS: atom_id res chain seq x y z
N MET A 1 -46.70 -43.46 -25.11
CA MET A 1 -48.05 -43.03 -25.51
C MET A 1 -48.46 -41.93 -24.54
N GLY A 2 -48.73 -40.68 -24.88
CA GLY A 2 -48.76 -39.96 -26.14
C GLY A 2 -48.41 -38.49 -25.87
N ALA A 3 -47.94 -37.83 -26.92
CA ALA A 3 -47.48 -36.45 -26.96
C ALA A 3 -48.62 -35.44 -26.87
N VAL A 4 -48.34 -34.24 -26.34
CA VAL A 4 -49.05 -33.01 -26.71
C VAL A 4 -48.04 -31.88 -26.91
N THR A 5 -48.36 -31.11 -27.94
CA THR A 5 -47.53 -30.28 -28.81
C THR A 5 -47.40 -28.83 -28.33
N GLN A 6 -46.33 -28.18 -28.78
CA GLN A 6 -46.04 -26.74 -28.71
C GLN A 6 -47.17 -25.84 -29.25
N ARG A 7 -47.28 -24.63 -28.68
CA ARG A 7 -47.49 -23.39 -29.46
C ARG A 7 -46.72 -22.20 -28.89
N ARG A 8 -46.15 -21.43 -29.81
CA ARG A 8 -45.39 -20.17 -29.70
C ARG A 8 -46.31 -18.96 -29.49
N GLU A 9 -45.77 -17.92 -28.84
CA GLU A 9 -45.83 -16.48 -29.19
C GLU A 9 -44.95 -15.73 -28.14
N THR A 10 -43.72 -15.30 -28.44
CA THR A 10 -43.23 -14.01 -28.99
C THR A 10 -43.39 -12.75 -28.13
N ALA A 11 -42.23 -12.06 -28.02
CA ALA A 11 -41.98 -10.63 -27.78
C ALA A 11 -41.94 -10.10 -26.34
N GLY A 12 -40.79 -9.50 -25.97
CA GLY A 12 -40.61 -8.79 -24.69
C GLY A 12 -39.15 -8.45 -24.37
N THR A 13 -38.54 -7.63 -25.22
CA THR A 13 -37.33 -6.78 -25.06
C THR A 13 -36.72 -6.61 -23.65
N GLY A 14 -35.40 -6.83 -23.54
CA GLY A 14 -34.55 -6.33 -22.44
C GLY A 14 -34.24 -4.82 -22.54
N PRO A 15 -33.53 -4.25 -21.55
CA PRO A 15 -32.11 -3.88 -21.75
C PRO A 15 -31.27 -4.10 -20.47
N GLY A 16 -29.94 -4.17 -20.44
CA GLY A 16 -28.91 -3.94 -21.43
C GLY A 16 -27.59 -3.87 -20.65
N ALA A 17 -26.61 -4.70 -21.02
CA ALA A 17 -25.29 -4.75 -20.43
C ALA A 17 -24.47 -3.51 -20.83
N PHE A 18 -23.86 -2.84 -19.86
CA PHE A 18 -22.99 -1.68 -20.09
C PHE A 18 -21.59 -2.19 -20.45
N ARG A 19 -21.23 -2.10 -21.75
CA ARG A 19 -19.84 -2.19 -22.23
C ARG A 19 -19.26 -0.78 -22.27
N ILE A 20 -18.13 -0.58 -21.59
CA ILE A 20 -17.30 0.62 -21.74
C ILE A 20 -16.23 0.26 -22.76
N ASP A 21 -16.49 0.56 -24.02
CA ASP A 21 -15.50 0.74 -25.10
C ASP A 21 -16.27 1.26 -26.32
N ASP A 22 -16.31 2.58 -26.49
CA ASP A 22 -16.49 3.27 -27.78
C ASP A 22 -16.43 4.79 -27.56
N VAL A 23 -15.22 5.36 -27.58
CA VAL A 23 -15.02 6.80 -27.79
C VAL A 23 -14.02 6.95 -28.93
N PRO A 24 -14.40 7.51 -30.09
CA PRO A 24 -13.47 7.72 -31.18
C PRO A 24 -12.46 8.82 -30.79
N PRO A 25 -11.20 8.76 -31.28
CA PRO A 25 -10.22 9.78 -30.96
C PRO A 25 -10.62 11.12 -31.58
N ARG A 26 -10.75 12.15 -30.73
CA ARG A 26 -10.90 13.54 -31.18
C ARG A 26 -9.63 13.98 -31.91
N ARG A 27 -9.76 14.33 -33.19
CA ARG A 27 -8.74 15.08 -33.93
C ARG A 27 -8.86 16.55 -33.54
N TRP A 28 -7.76 17.16 -33.11
CA TRP A 28 -7.66 18.60 -32.92
C TRP A 28 -7.02 19.21 -34.16
N HIS A 29 -7.73 20.14 -34.80
CA HIS A 29 -7.19 21.00 -35.84
C HIS A 29 -6.95 22.38 -35.23
N GLY A 30 -5.71 22.88 -35.30
CA GLY A 30 -5.42 24.29 -35.05
C GLY A 30 -5.79 25.15 -36.26
N PRO A 31 -5.80 26.49 -36.13
CA PRO A 31 -6.33 27.40 -37.15
C PRO A 31 -5.61 27.35 -38.51
N ASP A 32 -4.37 26.83 -38.58
CA ASP A 32 -3.53 26.91 -39.79
C ASP A 32 -3.03 25.56 -40.33
N GLY A 33 -3.71 24.44 -40.04
CA GLY A 33 -3.49 23.19 -40.78
C GLY A 33 -2.12 22.50 -40.63
N GLN A 34 -1.19 22.97 -39.80
CA GLN A 34 0.09 22.30 -39.56
C GLN A 34 -0.02 21.15 -38.54
N ARG A 35 0.51 19.97 -38.93
CA ARG A 35 0.64 18.80 -38.06
C ARG A 35 1.79 18.99 -37.08
N TRP A 36 1.51 19.20 -35.81
CA TRP A 36 2.50 19.03 -34.75
C TRP A 36 2.67 17.55 -34.43
N LEU A 37 3.83 16.97 -34.74
CA LEU A 37 4.25 15.73 -34.09
C LEU A 37 4.48 16.04 -32.60
N PRO A 38 3.90 15.30 -31.66
CA PRO A 38 4.11 15.58 -30.26
C PRO A 38 5.54 15.18 -29.87
N VAL A 39 6.37 16.20 -29.60
CA VAL A 39 7.71 16.06 -28.99
C VAL A 39 7.68 15.27 -27.67
N VAL A 40 6.50 15.14 -27.04
CA VAL A 40 6.25 14.32 -25.84
C VAL A 40 6.41 12.81 -26.09
N GLY A 41 6.23 12.33 -27.32
CA GLY A 41 6.39 10.91 -27.66
C GLY A 41 7.83 10.41 -27.54
N SER A 42 8.79 11.20 -28.00
CA SER A 42 10.21 10.79 -28.06
C SER A 42 10.86 10.72 -26.68
N LEU A 43 10.51 11.65 -25.76
CA LEU A 43 11.02 11.61 -24.38
C LEU A 43 10.45 10.42 -23.59
N ALA A 44 9.19 10.06 -23.84
CA ALA A 44 8.54 8.93 -23.19
C ALA A 44 9.09 7.58 -23.67
N VAL A 45 9.44 7.47 -24.96
CA VAL A 45 10.13 6.29 -25.51
C VAL A 45 11.54 6.14 -24.92
N LEU A 46 12.28 7.23 -24.76
CA LEU A 46 13.61 7.23 -24.12
C LEU A 46 13.55 6.83 -22.63
N LEU A 47 12.52 7.28 -21.91
CA LEU A 47 12.29 6.91 -20.50
C LEU A 47 11.79 5.46 -20.32
N LEU A 48 11.05 4.91 -21.29
CA LEU A 48 10.67 3.50 -21.30
C LEU A 48 11.84 2.58 -21.71
N ALA A 49 12.83 3.10 -22.45
CA ALA A 49 14.03 2.39 -22.91
C ALA A 49 15.24 2.51 -21.97
N GLY A 50 15.18 3.35 -20.92
CA GLY A 50 16.26 3.47 -19.94
C GLY A 50 17.46 4.35 -20.36
N VAL A 51 17.28 5.28 -21.30
CA VAL A 51 18.34 6.17 -21.78
C VAL A 51 18.47 7.41 -20.89
N ARG A 52 19.71 7.79 -20.53
CA ARG A 52 20.02 8.96 -19.68
C ARG A 52 19.80 10.30 -20.41
N PRO A 53 19.44 11.40 -19.72
CA PRO A 53 18.94 12.63 -20.36
C PRO A 53 20.02 13.60 -20.88
N ASP A 54 21.31 13.29 -20.77
CA ASP A 54 22.40 14.26 -21.04
C ASP A 54 22.66 14.53 -22.53
N ALA A 55 21.78 14.09 -23.43
CA ALA A 55 21.99 14.12 -24.89
C ALA A 55 20.90 14.85 -25.68
N VAL A 56 20.27 15.89 -25.11
CA VAL A 56 19.34 16.76 -25.87
C VAL A 56 19.71 18.23 -25.69
N LEU A 57 20.42 18.76 -26.68
CA LEU A 57 20.64 20.20 -26.86
C LEU A 57 19.32 20.86 -27.30
N LEU A 58 18.83 21.82 -26.52
CA LEU A 58 17.70 22.68 -26.90
C LEU A 58 18.24 24.07 -27.27
N HIS A 59 17.88 24.50 -28.48
CA HIS A 59 18.10 25.86 -28.97
C HIS A 59 17.14 26.85 -28.28
N ASP A 60 17.71 28.00 -27.95
CA ASP A 60 17.10 29.15 -27.29
C ASP A 60 16.24 29.98 -28.27
N ALA A 61 15.10 30.49 -27.81
CA ALA A 61 14.34 31.52 -28.52
C ALA A 61 13.56 32.41 -27.54
N SER A 62 13.90 33.68 -27.58
CA SER A 62 13.58 34.75 -26.65
C SER A 62 12.24 35.45 -26.96
N ALA A 63 11.54 35.82 -25.87
CA ALA A 63 10.71 36.99 -25.58
C ALA A 63 9.84 37.69 -26.66
N SER A 64 8.57 37.95 -26.32
CA SER A 64 7.99 39.31 -26.34
C SER A 64 6.76 39.44 -25.43
N ASN A 65 6.62 40.63 -24.85
CA ASN A 65 5.67 41.05 -23.82
C ASN A 65 4.71 42.10 -24.43
N THR A 66 3.39 41.95 -24.27
CA THR A 66 2.42 43.07 -24.42
C THR A 66 1.13 42.79 -23.62
N PRO A 67 0.42 43.82 -23.11
CA PRO A 67 -0.44 43.72 -21.92
C PRO A 67 -1.95 43.56 -22.21
N ALA A 68 -2.67 43.33 -21.10
CA ALA A 68 -4.08 42.93 -20.96
C ALA A 68 -5.14 43.80 -21.68
N GLY A 69 -5.99 43.13 -22.47
CA GLY A 69 -7.32 43.59 -22.90
C GLY A 69 -8.43 42.81 -22.17
N ARG A 70 -9.56 43.46 -21.92
CA ARG A 70 -10.76 42.84 -21.31
C ARG A 70 -11.49 42.00 -22.36
N ASP A 71 -11.57 40.69 -22.13
CA ASP A 71 -12.29 39.76 -23.01
C ASP A 71 -13.74 39.56 -22.55
N ASP A 72 -14.67 40.28 -23.15
CA ASP A 72 -16.09 39.89 -23.16
C ASP A 72 -16.33 38.98 -24.37
N GLY A 73 -16.68 37.71 -24.11
CA GLY A 73 -16.84 36.69 -25.14
C GLY A 73 -18.29 36.24 -25.30
N THR A 74 -18.69 35.95 -26.54
CA THR A 74 -19.96 35.27 -26.83
C THR A 74 -19.71 33.96 -27.56
N CYS A 75 -20.38 32.90 -27.16
CA CYS A 75 -20.28 31.58 -27.80
C CYS A 75 -21.68 31.03 -28.11
N ARG A 76 -21.80 30.32 -29.24
CA ARG A 76 -23.00 29.56 -29.61
C ARG A 76 -22.69 28.06 -29.58
N ALA A 77 -23.48 27.32 -28.81
CA ALA A 77 -23.51 25.87 -28.83
C ALA A 77 -24.97 25.39 -28.91
N ALA A 78 -25.24 24.42 -29.79
CA ALA A 78 -26.55 23.79 -29.96
C ALA A 78 -27.73 24.80 -30.09
N GLY A 79 -27.57 25.81 -30.95
CA GLY A 79 -28.64 26.78 -31.26
C GLY A 79 -28.91 27.82 -30.17
N ARG A 80 -28.19 27.81 -29.04
CA ARG A 80 -28.32 28.83 -27.98
C ARG A 80 -27.06 29.67 -27.86
N ARG A 81 -27.24 30.98 -27.65
CA ARG A 81 -26.18 31.97 -27.48
C ARG A 81 -25.99 32.24 -25.99
N TYR A 82 -24.76 32.11 -25.52
CA TYR A 82 -24.38 32.40 -24.14
C TYR A 82 -23.42 33.59 -24.14
N THR A 83 -23.70 34.56 -23.26
CA THR A 83 -22.88 35.74 -23.01
C THR A 83 -22.51 35.75 -21.54
N TRP A 84 -21.26 36.05 -21.21
CA TRP A 84 -20.85 36.30 -19.84
C TRP A 84 -19.97 37.55 -19.78
N SER A 85 -19.93 38.16 -18.59
CA SER A 85 -19.09 39.29 -18.26
C SER A 85 -18.26 38.94 -17.03
N ALA A 86 -16.97 39.26 -17.04
CA ALA A 86 -16.09 38.99 -15.91
C ALA A 86 -16.37 39.96 -14.74
N PRO A 87 -16.44 39.49 -13.47
CA PRO A 87 -16.58 40.37 -12.33
C PRO A 87 -15.30 41.17 -12.08
N ALA A 88 -15.45 42.48 -11.82
CA ALA A 88 -14.34 43.37 -11.51
C ALA A 88 -13.78 43.11 -10.09
N GLY A 89 -12.45 42.98 -10.00
CA GLY A 89 -11.72 43.07 -8.73
C GLY A 89 -11.05 41.77 -8.28
N VAL A 90 -9.91 41.44 -8.90
CA VAL A 90 -8.94 40.51 -8.32
C VAL A 90 -7.69 41.31 -7.98
N ARG A 91 -7.41 41.44 -6.67
CA ARG A 91 -6.14 41.95 -6.16
C ARG A 91 -5.03 41.00 -6.60
N THR A 92 -4.01 41.57 -7.24
CA THR A 92 -2.76 40.90 -7.60
C THR A 92 -2.08 40.35 -6.35
N VAL A 93 -1.88 39.03 -6.31
CA VAL A 93 -1.01 38.35 -5.33
C VAL A 93 0.42 38.40 -5.90
N PRO A 94 1.43 38.85 -5.14
CA PRO A 94 2.79 38.89 -5.64
C PRO A 94 3.36 37.49 -5.89
N ARG A 95 4.23 37.45 -6.90
CA ARG A 95 5.01 36.31 -7.39
C ARG A 95 5.84 35.70 -6.25
N VAL A 96 5.80 34.37 -6.12
CA VAL A 96 6.57 33.60 -5.13
C VAL A 96 8.01 33.46 -5.64
N GLU A 97 8.77 34.54 -5.55
CA GLU A 97 10.22 34.61 -5.77
C GLU A 97 10.66 35.91 -5.09
N ASP A 98 10.70 35.88 -3.74
CA ASP A 98 11.46 36.76 -2.84
C ASP A 98 10.83 36.75 -1.44
N LEU A 99 11.17 35.74 -0.62
CA LEU A 99 11.02 35.81 0.83
C LEU A 99 12.24 35.13 1.49
N PRO A 100 13.02 35.85 2.33
CA PRO A 100 14.15 35.26 3.03
C PRO A 100 13.69 34.31 4.14
N ALA A 101 14.47 33.25 4.36
CA ALA A 101 14.24 32.22 5.35
C ALA A 101 13.97 32.79 6.75
N ARG A 102 12.72 32.74 7.21
CA ARG A 102 12.37 32.97 8.62
C ARG A 102 12.79 31.75 9.44
N ARG A 103 13.88 31.91 10.19
CA ARG A 103 14.21 31.04 11.33
C ARG A 103 13.11 31.18 12.38
N VAL A 104 12.37 30.10 12.62
CA VAL A 104 11.50 29.96 13.78
C VAL A 104 12.40 29.55 14.97
N PRO A 105 12.46 30.30 16.08
CA PRO A 105 13.22 29.89 17.24
C PRO A 105 12.50 28.72 17.95
N PRO A 106 13.23 27.71 18.45
CA PRO A 106 12.62 26.63 19.21
C PRO A 106 12.03 27.18 20.52
N SER A 107 10.80 26.76 20.82
CA SER A 107 10.09 27.09 22.05
C SER A 107 10.80 26.47 23.26
N ARG A 108 11.09 27.31 24.26
CA ARG A 108 11.76 27.00 25.54
C ARG A 108 10.92 26.13 26.50
N ARG A 109 10.28 25.07 26.01
CA ARG A 109 9.54 24.10 26.84
C ARG A 109 10.02 22.65 26.70
N ALA A 110 11.04 22.40 25.88
CA ALA A 110 11.63 21.07 25.63
C ALA A 110 13.01 20.87 26.28
N GLU A 111 13.35 21.61 27.34
CA GLU A 111 14.71 21.62 27.92
C GLU A 111 14.83 21.14 29.37
N ARG A 112 13.83 20.44 29.90
CA ARG A 112 13.96 19.69 31.16
C ARG A 112 13.48 18.27 30.98
N GLU A 113 14.35 17.45 30.39
CA GLU A 113 14.48 15.99 30.63
C GLU A 113 15.66 15.47 29.78
N ARG A 114 16.85 16.03 30.01
CA ARG A 114 18.11 15.40 29.60
C ARG A 114 18.60 14.53 30.75
N GLY A 115 18.08 13.31 30.81
CA GLY A 115 18.69 12.20 31.54
C GLY A 115 19.60 11.41 30.59
N SER A 116 20.83 11.16 31.03
CA SER A 116 21.91 10.40 30.37
C SER A 116 21.50 9.03 29.80
N PRO A 117 22.26 8.48 28.83
CA PRO A 117 21.87 7.29 28.08
C PRO A 117 22.08 6.03 28.91
N ALA A 118 20.99 5.47 29.43
CA ALA A 118 20.99 4.10 29.94
C ALA A 118 20.86 3.14 28.74
N GLY A 119 21.81 2.21 28.64
CA GLY A 119 21.98 1.27 27.53
C GLY A 119 20.70 0.55 27.14
N GLY A 120 20.52 0.39 25.83
CA GLY A 120 19.43 -0.37 25.23
C GLY A 120 19.41 -1.79 25.78
N ALA A 121 18.51 -2.04 26.71
CA ALA A 121 18.13 -3.38 27.13
C ALA A 121 17.51 -4.08 25.92
N ARG A 122 18.26 -5.04 25.36
CA ARG A 122 17.75 -6.01 24.38
C ARG A 122 16.75 -6.88 25.12
N GLY A 123 15.45 -6.69 24.84
CA GLY A 123 14.43 -7.62 25.31
C GLY A 123 14.72 -9.02 24.75
N THR A 124 14.80 -10.00 25.63
CA THR A 124 14.75 -11.42 25.26
C THR A 124 13.36 -11.74 24.72
N ALA A 125 13.29 -12.34 23.53
CA ALA A 125 12.03 -12.81 22.96
C ALA A 125 11.34 -13.76 23.97
N THR A 126 10.16 -13.37 24.44
CA THR A 126 9.31 -14.23 25.25
C THR A 126 8.96 -15.47 24.43
N ILE A 127 8.86 -16.64 25.07
CA ILE A 127 8.38 -17.86 24.40
C ILE A 127 6.99 -17.55 23.82
N GLY A 128 6.91 -17.43 22.50
CA GLY A 128 5.69 -17.10 21.79
C GLY A 128 4.65 -18.22 21.89
N PRO A 129 3.40 -17.97 21.45
CA PRO A 129 2.38 -19.00 21.37
C PRO A 129 2.86 -20.18 20.54
N GLN A 130 2.56 -21.40 20.99
CA GLN A 130 2.91 -22.58 20.21
C GLN A 130 2.11 -22.62 18.89
N PRO A 131 2.62 -23.25 17.82
CA PRO A 131 1.90 -23.34 16.55
C PRO A 131 0.47 -23.89 16.68
N ALA A 132 0.25 -24.84 17.59
CA ALA A 132 -1.07 -25.39 17.88
C ALA A 132 -2.03 -24.35 18.48
N ASP A 133 -1.54 -23.50 19.41
CA ASP A 133 -2.30 -22.39 19.98
C ASP A 133 -2.74 -21.42 18.88
N LEU A 134 -1.82 -21.06 17.98
CA LEU A 134 -2.11 -20.15 16.86
C LEU A 134 -3.12 -20.74 15.87
N ALA A 135 -3.06 -22.05 15.62
CA ALA A 135 -4.04 -22.72 14.78
C ALA A 135 -5.43 -22.73 15.43
N ALA A 136 -5.52 -23.00 16.74
CA ALA A 136 -6.77 -22.92 17.49
C ALA A 136 -7.33 -21.49 17.52
N TYR A 137 -6.48 -20.50 17.76
CA TYR A 137 -6.82 -19.08 17.71
C TYR A 137 -7.43 -18.67 16.37
N ARG A 138 -6.77 -19.01 15.25
CA ARG A 138 -7.26 -18.65 13.91
C ARG A 138 -8.61 -19.28 13.60
N ARG A 139 -8.81 -20.54 13.97
CA ARG A 139 -10.11 -21.21 13.84
C ARG A 139 -11.19 -20.50 14.66
N ALA A 140 -10.89 -20.15 15.91
CA ALA A 140 -11.83 -19.43 16.76
C ALA A 140 -12.18 -18.03 16.21
N VAL A 141 -11.21 -17.33 15.62
CA VAL A 141 -11.48 -16.05 14.91
C VAL A 141 -12.40 -16.27 13.71
N ASP A 142 -12.17 -17.30 12.90
CA ASP A 142 -13.06 -17.65 11.79
C ASP A 142 -14.47 -18.03 12.29
N ASP A 143 -14.57 -18.77 13.39
CA ASP A 143 -15.84 -19.17 14.01
C ASP A 143 -16.64 -17.96 14.50
N VAL A 144 -15.98 -17.03 15.19
CA VAL A 144 -16.60 -15.77 15.65
C VAL A 144 -17.17 -14.97 14.49
N LEU A 145 -16.46 -14.96 13.36
CA LEU A 145 -16.76 -14.13 12.20
C LEU A 145 -17.69 -14.80 11.17
N ARG A 146 -17.90 -16.11 11.23
CA ARG A 146 -18.70 -16.89 10.26
C ARG A 146 -20.07 -16.26 9.97
N ASP A 147 -20.76 -15.82 11.02
CA ASP A 147 -22.13 -15.29 10.92
C ASP A 147 -22.19 -13.76 11.02
N VAL A 148 -21.02 -13.08 11.05
CA VAL A 148 -20.97 -11.63 11.20
C VAL A 148 -21.29 -10.97 9.86
N ARG A 149 -22.45 -10.32 9.83
CA ARG A 149 -22.83 -9.33 8.80
C ARG A 149 -22.46 -7.93 9.29
N ASP A 150 -22.33 -6.97 8.38
CA ASP A 150 -21.88 -5.61 8.70
C ASP A 150 -22.71 -4.91 9.79
N GLY A 151 -24.00 -5.25 9.94
CA GLY A 151 -24.87 -4.73 11.01
C GLY A 151 -24.83 -5.52 12.34
N THR A 152 -23.97 -6.54 12.46
CA THR A 152 -23.87 -7.42 13.64
C THR A 152 -22.46 -7.45 14.26
N VAL A 153 -21.54 -6.61 13.75
CA VAL A 153 -20.15 -6.58 14.20
C VAL A 153 -20.02 -6.25 15.68
N GLU A 154 -20.94 -5.45 16.23
CA GLU A 154 -20.98 -5.06 17.64
C GLU A 154 -21.13 -6.28 18.57
N ALA A 155 -21.85 -7.31 18.14
CA ALA A 155 -22.02 -8.56 18.89
C ALA A 155 -20.85 -9.54 18.70
N ALA A 156 -19.96 -9.31 17.73
CA ALA A 156 -18.86 -10.22 17.44
C ALA A 156 -17.70 -10.07 18.44
N LEU A 157 -17.38 -8.85 18.87
CA LEU A 157 -16.27 -8.61 19.80
C LEU A 157 -16.52 -9.20 21.21
N PRO A 158 -17.73 -9.07 21.80
CA PRO A 158 -18.06 -9.78 23.04
C PRO A 158 -17.99 -11.30 22.91
N ARG A 159 -18.41 -11.87 21.76
CA ARG A 159 -18.26 -13.31 21.49
C ARG A 159 -16.79 -13.71 21.45
N ALA A 160 -15.95 -12.95 20.74
CA ALA A 160 -14.51 -13.16 20.72
C ALA A 160 -13.90 -13.12 22.13
N ALA A 161 -14.34 -12.16 22.96
CA ALA A 161 -13.87 -12.01 24.33
C ALA A 161 -14.23 -13.21 25.24
N GLY A 162 -15.30 -13.94 24.91
CA GLY A 162 -15.73 -15.15 25.61
C GLY A 162 -15.07 -16.45 25.09
N CYS A 163 -14.39 -16.41 23.95
CA CYS A 163 -13.72 -17.59 23.38
C CYS A 163 -12.38 -17.85 24.10
N PRO A 164 -12.17 -19.03 24.73
CA PRO A 164 -10.93 -19.36 25.42
C PRO A 164 -9.69 -19.31 24.53
N GLU A 165 -9.81 -19.79 23.29
CA GLU A 165 -8.72 -19.81 22.31
C GLU A 165 -8.32 -18.39 21.91
N VAL A 166 -9.30 -17.48 21.80
CA VAL A 166 -9.04 -16.05 21.55
C VAL A 166 -8.31 -15.45 22.73
N ARG A 167 -8.82 -15.68 23.95
CA ARG A 167 -8.21 -15.18 25.19
C ARG A 167 -6.78 -15.65 25.40
N ALA A 168 -6.48 -16.91 25.08
CA ALA A 168 -5.13 -17.47 25.20
C ALA A 168 -4.05 -16.66 24.44
N VAL A 169 -4.42 -16.01 23.32
CA VAL A 169 -3.51 -15.11 22.59
C VAL A 169 -3.62 -13.68 23.13
N LEU A 170 -4.83 -13.15 23.32
CA LEU A 170 -5.01 -11.76 23.75
C LEU A 170 -4.37 -11.47 25.11
N ASP A 171 -4.41 -12.42 26.05
CA ASP A 171 -3.84 -12.23 27.39
C ASP A 171 -2.31 -12.18 27.38
N ARG A 172 -1.67 -12.59 26.28
CA ARG A 172 -0.21 -12.49 26.06
C ARG A 172 0.22 -11.17 25.41
N VAL A 173 -0.73 -10.38 24.91
CA VAL A 173 -0.45 -9.07 24.30
C VAL A 173 0.02 -8.07 25.37
N PRO A 174 1.01 -7.20 25.10
CA PRO A 174 1.33 -6.08 25.97
C PRO A 174 0.10 -5.23 26.31
N GLY A 175 -0.15 -5.04 27.61
CA GLY A 175 -1.37 -4.39 28.14
C GLY A 175 -2.55 -5.32 28.39
N GLY A 176 -2.38 -6.63 28.20
CA GLY A 176 -3.36 -7.68 28.52
C GLY A 176 -4.54 -7.77 27.56
N GLY A 177 -5.31 -8.84 27.69
CA GLY A 177 -6.39 -9.14 26.73
C GLY A 177 -7.53 -8.13 26.75
N GLN A 178 -7.88 -7.58 27.92
CA GLN A 178 -8.89 -6.51 27.98
C GLN A 178 -8.42 -5.24 27.27
N GLY A 179 -7.17 -4.82 27.50
CA GLY A 179 -6.61 -3.67 26.78
C GLY A 179 -6.53 -3.88 25.27
N ALA A 180 -6.29 -5.12 24.82
CA ALA A 180 -6.37 -5.45 23.40
C ALA A 180 -7.80 -5.31 22.85
N LEU A 181 -8.80 -5.84 23.55
CA LEU A 181 -10.21 -5.72 23.16
C LEU A 181 -10.68 -4.27 23.11
N ASP A 182 -10.33 -3.45 24.11
CA ASP A 182 -10.71 -2.04 24.16
C ASP A 182 -10.11 -1.25 22.97
N ARG A 183 -8.86 -1.54 22.59
CA ARG A 183 -8.23 -0.96 21.40
C ARG A 183 -8.94 -1.38 20.11
N ILE A 184 -9.31 -2.65 19.99
CA ILE A 184 -10.05 -3.16 18.82
C ILE A 184 -11.43 -2.49 18.74
N ALA A 185 -12.12 -2.35 19.87
CA ALA A 185 -13.42 -1.67 19.94
C ALA A 185 -13.32 -0.21 19.47
N ALA A 186 -12.33 0.54 19.96
CA ALA A 186 -12.09 1.92 19.53
C ALA A 186 -11.84 2.01 18.01
N GLN A 187 -11.03 1.09 17.47
CA GLN A 187 -10.74 1.03 16.03
C GLN A 187 -11.99 0.76 15.19
N LEU A 188 -12.90 -0.10 15.67
CA LEU A 188 -14.15 -0.41 14.98
C LEU A 188 -15.11 0.78 14.98
N SER A 189 -15.23 1.48 16.11
CA SER A 189 -16.10 2.67 16.24
C SER A 189 -15.67 3.81 15.31
N ASP A 190 -14.37 4.01 15.17
CA ASP A 190 -13.78 5.04 14.31
C ASP A 190 -13.72 4.64 12.83
N PHE A 191 -14.01 3.37 12.51
CA PHE A 191 -13.85 2.88 11.16
C PHE A 191 -14.84 3.52 10.18
N ARG A 192 -14.30 4.02 9.07
CA ARG A 192 -15.06 4.51 7.93
C ARG A 192 -14.55 3.79 6.67
N PRO A 193 -15.38 2.98 6.00
CA PRO A 193 -15.00 2.32 4.77
C PRO A 193 -14.46 3.34 3.75
N SER A 194 -13.30 3.03 3.16
CA SER A 194 -12.70 3.89 2.15
C SER A 194 -12.12 3.05 1.02
N ALA A 195 -12.11 3.60 -0.19
CA ALA A 195 -11.48 2.96 -1.34
C ALA A 195 -9.96 2.72 -1.12
N ARG A 196 -9.36 3.46 -0.18
CA ARG A 196 -7.94 3.39 0.19
C ARG A 196 -7.65 2.32 1.25
N SER A 197 -8.63 1.99 2.09
CA SER A 197 -8.43 1.02 3.16
C SER A 197 -8.42 -0.41 2.62
N ASN A 198 -7.55 -1.23 3.23
CA ASN A 198 -7.51 -2.68 3.01
C ASN A 198 -8.78 -3.35 3.57
N ALA A 199 -9.27 -2.90 4.73
CA ALA A 199 -10.58 -3.32 5.23
C ALA A 199 -11.70 -2.62 4.45
N ARG A 200 -12.59 -3.39 3.83
CA ARG A 200 -13.78 -2.87 3.13
C ARG A 200 -15.01 -2.79 4.01
N THR A 201 -15.08 -3.62 5.05
CA THR A 201 -16.21 -3.68 5.97
C THR A 201 -15.73 -3.76 7.42
N PRO A 202 -16.60 -3.42 8.40
CA PRO A 202 -16.28 -3.59 9.81
C PRO A 202 -15.93 -5.05 10.16
N ALA A 203 -16.58 -6.03 9.54
CA ALA A 203 -16.27 -7.45 9.74
C ALA A 203 -14.84 -7.78 9.26
N THR A 204 -14.43 -7.28 8.09
CA THR A 204 -13.05 -7.43 7.61
C THR A 204 -12.06 -6.73 8.54
N LEU A 205 -12.39 -5.53 9.05
CA LEU A 205 -11.53 -4.84 10.01
C LEU A 205 -11.37 -5.64 11.30
N LEU A 206 -12.46 -6.18 11.87
CA LEU A 206 -12.40 -7.00 13.07
C LEU A 206 -11.53 -8.26 12.85
N ARG A 207 -11.66 -8.91 11.68
CA ARG A 207 -10.80 -10.04 11.29
C ARG A 207 -9.32 -9.66 11.31
N ILE A 208 -8.96 -8.58 10.62
CA ILE A 208 -7.58 -8.08 10.55
C ILE A 208 -7.08 -7.73 11.95
N ALA A 209 -7.88 -7.00 12.73
CA ALA A 209 -7.51 -6.53 14.07
C ALA A 209 -7.27 -7.68 15.06
N LEU A 210 -8.10 -8.73 15.02
CA LEU A 210 -7.89 -9.95 15.82
C LEU A 210 -6.64 -10.70 15.34
N LEU A 211 -6.49 -10.97 14.04
CA LEU A 211 -5.36 -11.73 13.53
C LEU A 211 -4.01 -11.01 13.73
N GLN A 212 -4.01 -9.68 13.72
CA GLN A 212 -2.82 -8.85 14.00
C GLN A 212 -2.35 -8.99 15.45
N GLN A 213 -3.16 -9.47 16.39
CA GLN A 213 -2.70 -9.66 17.77
C GLN A 213 -1.58 -10.69 17.87
N VAL A 214 -1.48 -11.63 16.92
CA VAL A 214 -0.31 -12.53 16.81
C VAL A 214 0.98 -11.72 16.61
N ASP A 215 0.95 -10.72 15.73
CA ASP A 215 2.11 -9.85 15.47
C ASP A 215 2.48 -9.04 16.72
N VAL A 216 1.47 -8.59 17.47
CA VAL A 216 1.66 -7.83 18.70
C VAL A 216 2.24 -8.71 19.81
N VAL A 217 1.82 -9.98 19.92
CA VAL A 217 2.45 -10.93 20.84
C VAL A 217 3.91 -11.17 20.46
N TRP A 218 4.21 -11.29 19.17
CA TRP A 218 5.57 -11.57 18.69
C TRP A 218 6.52 -10.38 18.82
N TRP A 219 6.08 -9.18 18.49
CA TRP A 219 6.97 -8.02 18.33
C TRP A 219 6.54 -6.78 19.11
N GLY A 220 5.42 -6.81 19.82
CA GLY A 220 4.88 -5.65 20.53
C GLY A 220 5.70 -5.19 21.73
N SER A 221 6.65 -6.00 22.19
CA SER A 221 7.63 -5.64 23.24
C SER A 221 8.86 -4.92 22.70
N LEU A 222 9.08 -4.92 21.37
CA LEU A 222 10.18 -4.18 20.76
C LEU A 222 9.82 -2.71 20.59
N THR A 223 10.78 -1.83 20.83
CA THR A 223 10.65 -0.41 20.53
C THR A 223 10.45 -0.22 19.02
N PRO A 224 9.33 0.36 18.58
CA PRO A 224 9.12 0.68 17.17
C PRO A 224 9.98 1.86 16.75
N PHE A 225 10.27 1.97 15.45
CA PHE A 225 10.84 3.20 14.88
C PHE A 225 9.83 4.35 15.06
N ALA A 226 10.23 5.42 15.74
CA ALA A 226 9.30 6.51 16.04
C ALA A 226 8.98 7.30 14.77
N ASP A 227 10.02 7.66 14.02
CA ASP A 227 9.94 8.50 12.83
C ASP A 227 10.77 7.97 11.65
N ASP A 228 10.80 8.76 10.57
CA ASP A 228 11.47 8.41 9.32
C ASP A 228 13.00 8.44 9.45
N ALA A 229 13.54 9.27 10.35
CA ALA A 229 14.97 9.35 10.61
C ALA A 229 15.46 8.10 11.35
N ASP A 230 14.66 7.60 12.32
CA ASP A 230 14.92 6.34 12.99
C ASP A 230 14.98 5.16 12.01
N VAL A 231 14.08 5.13 11.01
CA VAL A 231 14.09 4.09 9.98
C VAL A 231 15.33 4.21 9.10
N LEU A 232 15.61 5.40 8.53
CA LEU A 232 16.70 5.58 7.56
C LEU A 232 18.09 5.50 8.19
N GLY A 233 18.22 5.88 9.46
CA GLY A 233 19.47 5.84 10.23
C GLY A 233 19.72 4.51 10.94
N SER A 234 18.78 3.57 10.91
CA SER A 234 18.92 2.32 11.67
C SER A 234 20.03 1.43 11.11
N PRO A 235 21.03 1.03 11.93
CA PRO A 235 22.05 0.06 11.51
C PRO A 235 21.49 -1.38 11.41
N GLN A 236 20.26 -1.60 11.85
CA GLN A 236 19.61 -2.92 11.81
C GLN A 236 18.90 -3.19 10.46
N LEU A 237 18.82 -2.18 9.59
CA LEU A 237 18.16 -2.25 8.29
C LEU A 237 19.19 -2.20 7.17
N THR A 238 18.96 -2.99 6.12
CA THR A 238 19.79 -3.02 4.92
C THR A 238 19.10 -2.32 3.76
N SER A 239 19.90 -1.77 2.86
CA SER A 239 19.44 -1.05 1.68
C SER A 239 18.98 -2.02 0.59
N LEU A 240 17.68 -2.01 0.26
CA LEU A 240 17.15 -2.81 -0.86
C LEU A 240 17.74 -2.35 -2.22
N PRO A 241 17.92 -1.04 -2.51
CA PRO A 241 18.54 -0.61 -3.76
C PRO A 241 19.97 -1.11 -3.92
N ALA A 242 20.73 -1.23 -2.83
CA ALA A 242 22.09 -1.78 -2.88
C ALA A 242 22.08 -3.27 -3.25
N LEU A 243 21.15 -4.04 -2.69
CA LEU A 243 20.97 -5.46 -3.02
C LEU A 243 20.45 -5.65 -4.46
N ASP A 244 19.47 -4.85 -4.88
CA ASP A 244 18.88 -4.93 -6.22
C ASP A 244 19.92 -4.64 -7.31
N ARG A 245 20.77 -3.61 -7.13
CA ARG A 245 21.88 -3.30 -8.06
C ARG A 245 22.86 -4.45 -8.23
N ARG A 246 23.00 -5.33 -7.24
CA ARG A 246 23.85 -6.52 -7.29
C ARG A 246 23.09 -7.78 -7.73
N GLY A 247 21.81 -7.67 -8.10
CA GLY A 247 20.99 -8.81 -8.50
C GLY A 247 20.64 -9.75 -7.35
N LEU A 248 20.74 -9.30 -6.09
CA LEU A 248 20.58 -10.12 -4.89
C LEU A 248 19.12 -10.20 -4.39
N LEU A 249 18.18 -9.58 -5.10
CA LEU A 249 16.75 -9.64 -4.77
C LEU A 249 15.99 -10.53 -5.75
N ALA A 250 15.28 -11.51 -5.21
CA ALA A 250 14.39 -12.40 -5.97
C ALA A 250 12.98 -11.81 -6.15
N PHE A 251 12.61 -10.80 -5.37
CA PHE A 251 11.34 -10.08 -5.46
C PHE A 251 11.50 -8.70 -6.12
N ARG A 252 10.36 -8.07 -6.44
CA ARG A 252 10.27 -6.70 -6.96
C ARG A 252 9.56 -5.81 -5.96
N TYR A 253 9.90 -4.52 -6.01
CA TYR A 253 9.23 -3.47 -5.28
C TYR A 253 9.26 -2.18 -6.10
N ARG A 254 8.44 -1.21 -5.71
CA ARG A 254 8.52 0.17 -6.17
C ARG A 254 8.75 1.07 -4.97
N VAL A 255 9.60 2.08 -5.11
CA VAL A 255 9.71 3.15 -4.11
C VAL A 255 8.59 4.17 -4.33
N GLY A 256 7.86 4.49 -3.28
CA GLY A 256 6.89 5.57 -3.28
C GLY A 256 7.59 6.89 -3.59
N THR A 257 7.03 7.69 -4.50
CA THR A 257 7.68 8.92 -4.97
C THR A 257 6.72 10.10 -4.97
N ALA A 258 7.10 11.15 -4.25
CA ALA A 258 6.49 12.47 -4.33
C ALA A 258 7.16 13.36 -5.40
N ALA A 259 8.17 12.86 -6.10
CA ALA A 259 8.83 13.60 -7.17
C ALA A 259 8.00 13.56 -8.45
N TRP A 260 8.02 14.66 -9.21
CA TRP A 260 7.25 14.80 -10.45
C TRP A 260 7.63 13.72 -11.48
N ALA A 261 8.93 13.42 -11.65
CA ALA A 261 9.41 12.46 -12.63
C ALA A 261 8.93 11.04 -12.31
N GLY A 262 8.94 10.69 -11.03
CA GLY A 262 8.38 9.44 -10.55
C GLY A 262 6.86 9.34 -10.77
N ARG A 263 6.12 10.43 -10.56
CA ARG A 263 4.68 10.50 -10.89
C ARG A 263 4.43 10.35 -12.39
N ALA A 264 5.21 11.00 -13.23
CA ALA A 264 5.09 10.93 -14.70
C ALA A 264 5.36 9.50 -15.20
N ARG A 265 6.42 8.85 -14.71
CA ARG A 265 6.67 7.41 -14.98
C ARG A 265 5.48 6.56 -14.55
N ASN A 266 4.99 6.73 -13.32
CA ASN A 266 3.88 5.93 -12.80
C ASN A 266 2.61 6.14 -13.63
N TYR A 267 2.34 7.37 -14.06
CA TYR A 267 1.25 7.66 -14.98
C TYR A 267 1.44 6.96 -16.33
N ALA A 268 2.63 7.05 -16.94
CA ALA A 268 2.93 6.41 -18.21
C ALA A 268 2.78 4.88 -18.14
N VAL A 269 3.35 4.24 -17.12
CA VAL A 269 3.21 2.78 -16.89
C VAL A 269 1.73 2.41 -16.73
N ARG A 270 0.97 3.15 -15.93
CA ARG A 270 -0.47 2.88 -15.75
C ARG A 270 -1.28 3.07 -17.03
N ARG A 271 -0.91 4.03 -17.87
CA ARG A 271 -1.68 4.38 -19.08
C ARG A 271 -1.33 3.47 -20.25
N TRP A 272 -0.07 3.06 -20.40
CA TRP A 272 0.44 2.35 -21.59
C TRP A 272 0.85 0.90 -21.32
N ALA A 273 1.01 0.51 -20.06
CA ALA A 273 1.31 -0.86 -19.64
C ALA A 273 0.59 -1.26 -18.34
N PRO A 274 -0.76 -1.15 -18.27
CA PRO A 274 -1.55 -1.31 -17.04
C PRO A 274 -1.40 -2.69 -16.36
N GLY A 275 -0.88 -3.70 -17.07
CA GLY A 275 -0.61 -5.04 -16.54
C GLY A 275 0.82 -5.26 -16.01
N ARG A 276 1.75 -4.33 -16.25
CA ARG A 276 3.18 -4.53 -15.99
C ARG A 276 3.56 -4.42 -14.51
N GLU A 277 2.92 -3.52 -13.78
CA GLU A 277 3.16 -3.27 -12.36
C GLU A 277 1.83 -3.04 -11.63
N PRO A 278 1.73 -3.40 -10.34
CA PRO A 278 0.57 -3.06 -9.53
C PRO A 278 0.46 -1.55 -9.28
N VAL A 279 -0.76 -1.13 -8.94
CA VAL A 279 -1.15 0.28 -8.77
C VAL A 279 -0.90 0.80 -7.34
N SER A 280 -0.27 -0.01 -6.47
CA SER A 280 0.01 0.31 -5.06
C SER A 280 0.91 1.54 -4.85
N SER A 281 0.92 2.15 -3.67
CA SER A 281 1.75 3.34 -3.43
C SER A 281 3.26 3.06 -3.47
N GLY A 282 3.68 1.81 -3.27
CA GLY A 282 5.09 1.40 -3.15
C GLY A 282 5.65 1.60 -1.75
N LEU A 283 6.89 1.13 -1.54
CA LEU A 283 7.64 1.26 -0.29
C LEU A 283 7.93 2.72 0.03
N SER A 284 7.53 3.19 1.21
CA SER A 284 7.99 4.50 1.72
C SER A 284 9.50 4.50 1.99
N PHE A 285 10.02 3.39 2.54
CA PHE A 285 11.43 3.22 2.82
C PHE A 285 11.95 1.97 2.09
N PRO A 286 12.92 2.10 1.18
CA PRO A 286 13.49 0.97 0.47
C PRO A 286 14.58 0.29 1.31
N VAL A 287 14.26 0.00 2.56
CA VAL A 287 15.12 -0.70 3.52
C VAL A 287 14.33 -1.81 4.20
N ALA A 288 15.03 -2.84 4.67
CA ALA A 288 14.42 -3.97 5.36
C ALA A 288 15.38 -4.60 6.36
N ARG A 289 14.87 -5.29 7.38
CA ARG A 289 15.71 -6.16 8.21
C ARG A 289 16.30 -7.27 7.35
N PRO A 290 17.55 -7.72 7.61
CA PRO A 290 18.13 -8.87 6.91
C PRO A 290 17.21 -10.09 6.93
N ALA A 291 16.61 -10.41 8.09
CA ALA A 291 15.65 -11.51 8.20
C ALA A 291 14.49 -11.41 7.21
N MET A 292 13.90 -10.22 7.04
CA MET A 292 12.83 -10.02 6.06
C MET A 292 13.34 -10.14 4.62
N VAL A 293 14.56 -9.71 4.32
CA VAL A 293 15.16 -9.90 2.98
C VAL A 293 15.33 -11.38 2.66
N GLY A 294 15.92 -12.16 3.57
CA GLY A 294 16.13 -13.60 3.41
C GLY A 294 14.80 -14.34 3.22
N LEU A 295 13.82 -14.05 4.08
CA LEU A 295 12.46 -14.59 3.98
C LEU A 295 11.80 -14.26 2.64
N LEU A 296 11.77 -12.98 2.25
CA LEU A 296 11.10 -12.54 1.03
C LEU A 296 11.77 -13.10 -0.24
N ASN A 297 13.09 -13.29 -0.21
CA ASN A 297 13.81 -13.99 -1.29
C ASN A 297 13.42 -15.47 -1.37
N GLU A 298 13.31 -16.16 -0.23
CA GLU A 298 12.87 -17.56 -0.22
C GLU A 298 11.42 -17.70 -0.68
N ILE A 299 10.50 -16.84 -0.20
CA ILE A 299 9.10 -16.81 -0.67
C ILE A 299 9.05 -16.56 -2.18
N ALA A 300 9.80 -15.59 -2.69
CA ALA A 300 9.82 -15.29 -4.12
C ALA A 300 10.31 -16.48 -4.96
N THR A 301 11.32 -17.20 -4.47
CA THR A 301 11.84 -18.40 -5.13
C THR A 301 10.81 -19.53 -5.14
N ARG A 302 10.18 -19.80 -4.00
CA ARG A 302 9.12 -20.83 -3.90
C ARG A 302 7.90 -20.46 -4.76
N PHE A 303 7.53 -19.18 -4.80
CA PHE A 303 6.45 -18.70 -5.64
C PHE A 303 6.76 -18.88 -7.13
N ALA A 304 7.98 -18.54 -7.58
CA ALA A 304 8.40 -18.77 -8.96
C ALA A 304 8.36 -20.27 -9.32
N ALA A 305 8.74 -21.15 -8.40
CA ALA A 305 8.63 -22.60 -8.60
C ALA A 305 7.17 -23.09 -8.66
N ALA A 306 6.28 -22.51 -7.85
CA ALA A 306 4.86 -22.85 -7.82
C ALA A 306 4.05 -22.27 -9.00
N ALA A 307 4.59 -21.26 -9.70
CA ALA A 307 3.98 -20.63 -10.86
C ALA A 307 4.98 -20.55 -12.03
N PRO A 308 5.39 -21.69 -12.62
CA PRO A 308 6.49 -21.72 -13.61
C PRO A 308 6.18 -20.97 -14.92
N SER A 309 4.90 -20.81 -15.27
CA SER A 309 4.46 -20.03 -16.44
C SER A 309 4.42 -18.52 -16.18
N TRP A 310 4.63 -18.08 -14.94
CA TRP A 310 4.60 -16.67 -14.57
C TRP A 310 5.92 -15.98 -14.90
N ALA A 311 5.89 -15.08 -15.89
CA ALA A 311 7.07 -14.30 -16.29
C ALA A 311 7.41 -13.15 -15.31
N GLY A 312 6.49 -12.81 -14.40
CA GLY A 312 6.73 -11.79 -13.38
C GLY A 312 7.45 -12.34 -12.15
N ARG A 313 7.59 -11.48 -11.13
CA ARG A 313 8.18 -11.84 -9.83
C ARG A 313 7.20 -11.53 -8.71
N LEU A 314 7.48 -12.05 -7.51
CA LEU A 314 6.80 -11.60 -6.29
C LEU A 314 6.89 -10.08 -6.17
N TRP A 315 5.78 -9.42 -5.81
CA TRP A 315 5.73 -7.98 -5.63
C TRP A 315 5.46 -7.60 -4.17
N VAL A 316 6.35 -6.80 -3.60
CA VAL A 316 6.27 -6.33 -2.21
C VAL A 316 5.84 -4.86 -2.18
N ASN A 317 4.76 -4.58 -1.46
CA ASN A 317 4.14 -3.26 -1.37
C ASN A 317 4.62 -2.43 -0.18
N CYS A 318 4.86 -3.08 0.96
CA CYS A 318 5.31 -2.46 2.20
C CYS A 318 6.24 -3.42 2.95
N ILE A 319 7.21 -2.90 3.71
CA ILE A 319 8.03 -3.69 4.65
C ILE A 319 8.19 -2.90 5.95
N VAL A 320 8.98 -1.84 5.95
CA VAL A 320 9.20 -1.01 7.15
C VAL A 320 8.35 0.26 7.08
N ARG A 321 7.79 0.65 8.22
CA ARG A 321 7.12 1.95 8.44
C ARG A 321 7.62 2.58 9.74
N SER A 322 7.55 3.90 9.86
CA SER A 322 7.68 4.58 11.15
C SER A 322 6.32 4.61 11.86
N THR A 323 6.32 4.81 13.18
CA THR A 323 5.09 5.00 13.96
C THR A 323 4.36 6.27 13.50
N ALA A 324 5.10 7.36 13.27
CA ALA A 324 4.58 8.59 12.68
C ALA A 324 3.92 8.34 11.30
N GLY A 325 4.57 7.55 10.43
CA GLY A 325 4.01 7.16 9.13
C GLY A 325 2.73 6.32 9.26
N GLN A 326 2.68 5.42 10.24
CA GLN A 326 1.49 4.59 10.53
C GLN A 326 0.31 5.45 10.97
N LEU A 327 0.54 6.40 11.90
CA LEU A 327 -0.48 7.35 12.35
C LEU A 327 -0.99 8.21 11.19
N ARG A 328 -0.10 8.71 10.34
CA ARG A 328 -0.47 9.49 9.16
C ARG A 328 -1.33 8.68 8.17
N LEU A 329 -1.05 7.40 7.96
CA LEU A 329 -1.90 6.54 7.13
C LEU A 329 -3.29 6.38 7.75
N ARG A 330 -3.37 6.24 9.08
CA ARG A 330 -4.65 6.18 9.80
C ARG A 330 -5.46 7.47 9.61
N GLU A 331 -4.82 8.63 9.73
CA GLU A 331 -5.46 9.95 9.45
C GLU A 331 -5.96 10.08 8.01
N LEU A 332 -5.28 9.45 7.05
CA LEU A 332 -5.68 9.41 5.64
C LEU A 332 -6.79 8.38 5.35
N GLY A 333 -7.31 7.69 6.36
CA GLY A 333 -8.40 6.73 6.26
C GLY A 333 -7.99 5.32 5.81
N TYR A 334 -6.72 4.95 5.99
CA TYR A 334 -6.27 3.56 5.87
C TYR A 334 -6.48 2.82 7.20
N SER A 335 -6.76 1.51 7.16
CA SER A 335 -6.74 0.62 8.33
C SER A 335 -5.30 0.35 8.81
N ALA A 336 -4.60 1.40 9.22
CA ALA A 336 -3.23 1.34 9.74
C ALA A 336 -3.29 1.17 11.28
N LEU A 337 -3.34 -0.09 11.72
CA LEU A 337 -3.50 -0.44 13.14
C LEU A 337 -2.17 -0.28 13.91
N LEU A 338 -2.28 0.01 15.20
CA LEU A 338 -1.17 0.08 16.15
C LEU A 338 -1.47 -0.78 17.39
N PRO A 339 -0.46 -1.45 17.98
CA PRO A 339 0.92 -1.59 17.52
C PRO A 339 1.06 -2.35 16.19
N SER A 340 2.15 -2.15 15.43
CA SER A 340 2.36 -2.78 14.12
C SER A 340 3.77 -3.37 13.96
N ALA A 341 3.86 -4.59 13.43
CA ALA A 341 5.14 -5.21 13.11
C ALA A 341 5.88 -4.57 11.92
N HIS A 342 5.22 -3.74 11.11
CA HIS A 342 5.93 -2.87 10.16
C HIS A 342 6.77 -1.82 10.87
N CYS A 343 6.31 -1.34 12.03
CA CYS A 343 7.01 -0.35 12.84
C CYS A 343 8.23 -0.93 13.57
N THR A 344 8.31 -2.25 13.68
CA THR A 344 9.50 -2.95 14.17
C THR A 344 10.31 -3.58 13.04
N GLY A 345 9.79 -3.61 11.81
CA GLY A 345 10.48 -4.08 10.60
C GLY A 345 10.44 -5.60 10.37
N TYR A 346 9.52 -6.31 11.01
CA TYR A 346 9.34 -7.77 10.89
C TYR A 346 8.08 -8.18 10.10
N ALA A 347 7.48 -7.24 9.38
CA ALA A 347 6.33 -7.50 8.53
C ALA A 347 6.54 -7.01 7.09
N ALA A 348 5.72 -7.53 6.17
CA ALA A 348 5.64 -7.08 4.80
C ALA A 348 4.22 -7.24 4.25
N ASP A 349 3.85 -6.40 3.29
CA ASP A 349 2.59 -6.52 2.56
C ASP A 349 2.90 -6.97 1.13
N LEU A 350 2.28 -8.07 0.71
CA LEU A 350 2.48 -8.68 -0.61
C LEU A 350 1.29 -8.38 -1.50
N GLU A 351 1.54 -7.96 -2.75
CA GLU A 351 0.46 -7.59 -3.67
C GLU A 351 -0.31 -8.84 -4.14
N MET A 352 -1.61 -8.90 -3.86
CA MET A 352 -2.46 -10.03 -4.24
C MET A 352 -3.48 -9.67 -5.32
N ALA A 353 -4.03 -8.45 -5.31
CA ALA A 353 -5.03 -8.05 -6.29
C ALA A 353 -4.50 -8.11 -7.73
N TRP A 354 -3.26 -7.67 -7.95
CA TRP A 354 -2.62 -7.79 -9.26
C TRP A 354 -2.30 -9.23 -9.65
N LEU A 355 -1.78 -10.04 -8.73
CA LEU A 355 -1.51 -11.46 -8.99
C LEU A 355 -2.80 -12.25 -9.29
N ARG A 356 -3.92 -11.90 -8.67
CA ARG A 356 -5.24 -12.49 -8.98
C ARG A 356 -5.70 -12.16 -10.39
N ARG A 357 -5.51 -10.92 -10.85
CA ARG A 357 -5.81 -10.53 -12.24
C ARG A 357 -4.99 -11.31 -13.27
N HIS A 358 -3.81 -11.79 -12.87
CA HIS A 358 -2.93 -12.61 -13.70
C HIS A 358 -3.11 -14.12 -13.47
N GLY A 359 -4.06 -14.54 -12.64
CA GLY A 359 -4.35 -15.96 -12.39
C GLY A 359 -3.29 -16.71 -11.59
N VAL A 360 -2.28 -16.03 -11.03
CA VAL A 360 -1.14 -16.65 -10.34
C VAL A 360 -1.20 -16.54 -8.82
N ALA A 361 -2.20 -15.81 -8.28
CA ALA A 361 -2.37 -15.67 -6.84
C ALA A 361 -2.46 -17.01 -6.08
N PRO A 362 -3.21 -18.04 -6.53
CA PRO A 362 -3.33 -19.30 -5.78
C PRO A 362 -1.98 -19.97 -5.47
N ALA A 363 -0.99 -19.82 -6.36
CA ALA A 363 0.36 -20.33 -6.12
C ALA A 363 1.05 -19.60 -4.95
N LEU A 364 0.92 -18.27 -4.85
CA LEU A 364 1.45 -17.52 -3.72
C LEU A 364 0.65 -17.81 -2.44
N GLU A 365 -0.68 -17.91 -2.53
CA GLU A 365 -1.56 -18.26 -1.40
C GLU A 365 -1.15 -19.61 -0.79
N GLY A 366 -0.87 -20.62 -1.63
CA GLY A 366 -0.36 -21.92 -1.20
C GLY A 366 0.99 -21.83 -0.48
N VAL A 367 1.94 -21.07 -1.03
CA VAL A 367 3.26 -20.84 -0.39
C VAL A 367 3.10 -20.17 0.98
N LEU A 368 2.31 -19.10 1.07
CA LEU A 368 2.12 -18.35 2.32
C LEU A 368 1.35 -19.18 3.37
N THR A 369 0.36 -19.96 2.92
CA THR A 369 -0.38 -20.88 3.79
C THR A 369 0.53 -21.95 4.37
N ALA A 370 1.44 -22.53 3.57
CA ALA A 370 2.42 -23.50 4.07
C ALA A 370 3.34 -22.89 5.15
N TYR A 371 3.77 -21.64 4.99
CA TYR A 371 4.53 -20.93 6.02
C TYR A 371 3.72 -20.65 7.29
N ARG A 372 2.45 -20.28 7.13
CA ARG A 372 1.53 -20.04 8.25
C ARG A 372 1.31 -21.31 9.07
N ASP A 373 1.07 -22.42 8.39
CA ASP A 373 0.78 -23.71 9.01
C ASP A 373 2.03 -24.31 9.67
N ALA A 374 3.22 -24.01 9.13
CA ALA A 374 4.50 -24.31 9.77
C ALA A 374 4.84 -23.39 10.96
N GLY A 375 4.01 -22.39 11.27
CA GLY A 375 4.26 -21.44 12.36
C GLY A 375 5.36 -20.42 12.09
N VAL A 376 5.83 -20.30 10.84
CA VAL A 376 6.91 -19.38 10.46
C VAL A 376 6.39 -17.97 10.22
N LEU A 377 5.17 -17.86 9.69
CA LEU A 377 4.52 -16.58 9.40
C LEU A 377 3.16 -16.46 10.09
N ASN A 378 2.82 -15.26 10.50
CA ASN A 378 1.43 -14.85 10.55
C ASN A 378 1.05 -14.31 9.17
N VAL A 379 -0.10 -14.74 8.65
CA VAL A 379 -0.56 -14.35 7.31
C VAL A 379 -2.00 -13.87 7.45
N ILE A 380 -2.25 -12.63 7.03
CA ILE A 380 -3.56 -11.99 7.12
C ILE A 380 -3.98 -11.56 5.72
N ASP A 381 -5.12 -12.06 5.27
CA ASP A 381 -5.75 -11.58 4.03
C ASP A 381 -6.41 -10.22 4.28
N GLU A 382 -5.79 -9.16 3.77
CA GLU A 382 -6.33 -7.81 3.82
C GLU A 382 -6.98 -7.40 2.47
N GLY A 383 -7.37 -8.38 1.65
CA GLY A 383 -7.94 -8.14 0.34
C GLY A 383 -6.86 -7.78 -0.67
N GLN A 384 -6.58 -6.49 -0.88
CA GLN A 384 -5.67 -6.06 -1.96
C GLN A 384 -4.26 -6.64 -1.80
N ALA A 385 -3.78 -6.67 -0.57
CA ALA A 385 -2.51 -7.24 -0.18
C ALA A 385 -2.73 -8.28 0.91
N TRP A 386 -1.80 -9.24 0.99
CA TRP A 386 -1.70 -10.11 2.15
C TRP A 386 -0.57 -9.59 3.02
N HIS A 387 -0.89 -9.37 4.29
CA HIS A 387 0.08 -9.03 5.30
C HIS A 387 0.78 -10.30 5.76
N VAL A 388 2.10 -10.24 5.89
CA VAL A 388 2.93 -11.30 6.45
C VAL A 388 3.80 -10.75 7.56
N CYS A 389 3.87 -11.46 8.68
CA CYS A 389 4.72 -11.13 9.82
C CYS A 389 5.57 -12.35 10.16
N LEU A 390 6.88 -12.15 10.36
CA LEU A 390 7.83 -13.22 10.64
C LEU A 390 7.80 -13.62 12.12
N ASP A 391 7.75 -14.91 12.41
CA ASP A 391 7.88 -15.43 13.77
C ASP A 391 9.30 -15.16 14.36
N PRO A 392 9.39 -14.72 15.63
CA PRO A 392 10.68 -14.46 16.28
C PRO A 392 11.64 -15.65 16.33
N ALA A 393 11.15 -16.89 16.50
CA ALA A 393 12.00 -18.07 16.57
C ALA A 393 12.64 -18.40 15.20
N SER A 394 11.99 -17.97 14.11
CA SER A 394 12.49 -18.14 12.74
C SER A 394 13.40 -16.99 12.27
N ALA A 395 13.42 -15.84 12.97
CA ALA A 395 14.09 -14.64 12.52
C ALA A 395 15.61 -14.80 12.32
N GLY A 396 16.29 -15.55 13.20
CA GLY A 396 17.73 -15.81 13.11
C GLY A 396 18.09 -16.56 11.82
N ARG A 397 17.38 -17.66 11.53
CA ARG A 397 17.56 -18.45 10.30
C ARG A 397 17.47 -17.59 9.04
N TYR A 398 16.45 -16.74 8.96
CA TYR A 398 16.27 -15.91 7.76
C TYR A 398 17.27 -14.75 7.68
N ALA A 399 17.80 -14.28 8.82
CA ALA A 399 18.89 -13.30 8.82
C ALA A 399 20.17 -13.91 8.23
N ASP A 400 20.44 -15.19 8.49
CA ASP A 400 21.60 -15.91 7.94
C ASP A 400 21.47 -16.18 6.45
N LEU A 401 20.25 -16.41 5.96
CA LEU A 401 19.96 -16.54 4.52
C LEU A 401 19.99 -15.21 3.77
N ALA A 402 20.05 -14.08 4.47
CA ALA A 402 20.03 -12.77 3.85
C ALA A 402 21.34 -12.53 3.07
N PRO A 403 21.26 -12.11 1.80
CA PRO A 403 22.45 -11.77 1.03
C PRO A 403 23.16 -10.58 1.65
N ARG A 404 24.49 -10.66 1.73
CA ARG A 404 25.34 -9.58 2.26
C ARG A 404 26.00 -8.83 1.11
N VAL A 405 26.04 -7.51 1.21
CA VAL A 405 26.83 -6.66 0.32
C VAL A 405 28.26 -6.69 0.87
N SER A 406 29.12 -7.58 0.36
CA SER A 406 30.56 -7.52 0.64
C SER A 406 31.12 -6.19 0.13
N GLY A 407 31.90 -5.52 0.97
CA GLY A 407 32.51 -4.21 0.68
C GLY A 407 33.33 -4.20 -0.60
#